data_AF-C4J9E1-F1
#
_entry.id   AF-C4J9E1-F1
#
_cell.length_a   1.000
_cell.length_b   1.000
_cell.length_c   1.000
_cell.angle_alpha   90.00
_cell.angle_beta   90.00
_cell.angle_gamma   90.00
#
_symmetry.space_group_name_H-M   'P 1'
#
loop_
_entity.id
_entity.type
_entity.pdbx_description
1 polymer ?
#
loop_
_entity_poly.entity_id
_entity_poly.type
_entity_poly.pdbx_seq_one_letter_code
_entity_poly.pdbx_strand_id
1 'polypeptide(L)'
;MPISSTLATRLRTGHSSAPKPARRSPYTRPKPSGGAKASRPSPRLDPATTRPLEPSQKAVRSGLGRRAEPDVPDARAAESKPKLAHGDDRPPLEEKRRCSGEGGFVFLCALAGHTEAIGGISLPSGSNKLYSGSVDGSVRIWDCNSGKCVDVIKMGGKVSCMITHGPWVLIGIPKFVEAWNTKTGMKLRFQGPSSLVCSMAITDEMLFAGTGDGRIMAWRFPAKESNTEPVLILSGHQRPVISLSISARRLYSGSLDKTIKAWDLTTRQCVQTLSEHKAAVTSVLCWDEKLLSCSLDKTVKLWTLSESGNLQVKYTHAEENGLRTLFGMHRVGKTPVLLCSLHNSNRVRLLDLPSFDGIGTLLSTKEVRTIELAAGGLLFTGDCSGELKVWRWAPKD
;
A
#
# COMPACT_ATOMS: atom_id res chain seq x y z
N MET A 1 -5.62 -12.85 1.66
CA MET A 1 -4.36 -12.34 1.10
C MET A 1 -4.32 -10.84 1.31
N PRO A 2 -3.17 -10.26 1.72
CA PRO A 2 -3.03 -8.85 2.06
C PRO A 2 -3.32 -7.92 0.87
N ILE A 3 -3.78 -6.70 1.15
CA ILE A 3 -4.19 -5.70 0.17
C ILE A 3 -3.44 -4.42 0.49
N SER A 4 -2.78 -3.85 -0.52
CA SER A 4 -2.25 -2.52 -0.39
C SER A 4 -3.40 -1.52 -0.46
N SER A 5 -3.73 -0.92 0.68
CA SER A 5 -4.54 0.29 0.75
C SER A 5 -3.65 1.49 0.44
N THR A 6 -3.41 1.72 -0.84
CA THR A 6 -2.70 2.92 -1.30
C THR A 6 -3.71 4.05 -1.56
N LEU A 7 -3.35 5.24 -1.10
CA LEU A 7 -4.07 6.53 -1.13
C LEU A 7 -5.16 6.80 -0.06
N ALA A 8 -4.70 7.42 1.04
CA ALA A 8 -5.42 8.49 1.73
C ALA A 8 -4.43 9.54 2.25
N THR A 9 -3.65 10.21 1.36
CA THR A 9 -2.88 11.43 1.71
C THR A 9 -2.33 12.20 0.48
N ARG A 10 -3.17 12.45 -0.53
CA ARG A 10 -2.91 13.53 -1.49
C ARG A 10 -4.20 14.27 -1.75
N LEU A 11 -4.48 15.28 -0.93
CA LEU A 11 -5.30 16.48 -1.20
C LEU A 11 -5.44 17.27 0.12
N ARG A 12 -4.33 17.83 0.60
CA ARG A 12 -4.31 18.95 1.57
C ARG A 12 -3.29 20.00 1.11
N THR A 13 -3.40 20.47 -0.13
CA THR A 13 -2.78 21.73 -0.55
C THR A 13 -3.58 22.30 -1.71
N GLY A 14 -4.40 23.29 -1.39
CA GLY A 14 -5.12 24.05 -2.40
C GLY A 14 -6.39 24.61 -1.84
N HIS A 15 -6.32 25.34 -0.73
CA HIS A 15 -7.19 26.44 -0.28
C HIS A 15 -6.44 27.11 0.88
N SER A 16 -5.33 27.79 0.55
CA SER A 16 -4.76 28.80 1.44
C SER A 16 -5.52 30.09 1.12
N SER A 17 -6.55 30.39 1.91
CA SER A 17 -7.08 31.74 2.01
C SER A 17 -5.98 32.60 2.65
N ALA A 18 -5.22 33.31 1.82
CA ALA A 18 -4.25 34.29 2.26
C ALA A 18 -4.93 35.29 3.22
N PRO A 19 -4.37 35.59 4.40
CA PRO A 19 -4.86 36.71 5.19
C PRO A 19 -4.45 37.99 4.47
N LYS A 20 -5.44 38.83 4.13
CA LYS A 20 -5.22 40.20 3.63
C LYS A 20 -4.31 40.96 4.61
N PRO A 21 -3.30 41.72 4.14
CA PRO A 21 -2.48 42.54 5.02
C PRO A 21 -3.27 43.79 5.40
N ALA A 22 -3.62 43.93 6.68
CA ALA A 22 -4.13 45.19 7.21
C ALA A 22 -2.97 46.16 7.39
N ARG A 23 -2.94 47.20 6.56
CA ARG A 23 -2.18 48.44 6.72
C ARG A 23 -2.31 48.98 8.16
N ARG A 24 -1.19 49.18 8.86
CA ARG A 24 -1.04 50.27 9.83
C ARG A 24 0.37 50.87 9.78
N SER A 25 0.37 52.20 9.73
CA SER A 25 1.50 53.12 9.55
C SER A 25 2.40 53.19 10.80
N PRO A 26 3.68 53.61 10.67
CA PRO A 26 4.70 53.54 11.73
C PRO A 26 5.05 54.91 12.34
N TYR A 27 5.07 55.02 13.67
CA TYR A 27 5.80 56.00 14.52
C TYR A 27 5.55 55.51 15.98
N THR A 28 6.45 55.39 16.96
CA THR A 28 7.80 55.91 17.23
C THR A 28 8.44 55.07 18.36
N ARG A 29 9.77 55.13 18.44
CA ARG A 29 10.77 54.29 19.17
C ARG A 29 10.99 54.73 20.66
N PRO A 30 11.95 54.14 21.44
CA PRO A 30 11.74 53.71 22.84
C PRO A 30 12.75 54.35 23.82
N LYS A 31 12.82 53.87 25.08
CA LYS A 31 14.11 53.70 25.82
C LYS A 31 13.99 52.82 27.08
N PRO A 32 15.10 52.17 27.53
CA PRO A 32 15.13 51.11 28.55
C PRO A 32 16.01 51.40 29.79
N SER A 33 15.86 50.60 30.86
CA SER A 33 16.85 50.18 31.90
C SER A 33 16.09 49.63 33.13
N GLY A 34 16.53 48.69 33.95
CA GLY A 34 17.74 47.86 34.02
C GLY A 34 17.71 46.90 35.24
N GLY A 35 18.77 46.09 35.41
CA GLY A 35 19.18 45.40 36.65
C GLY A 35 18.71 43.92 36.76
N ALA A 36 19.52 42.88 36.49
CA ALA A 36 20.68 42.31 37.22
C ALA A 36 20.26 41.58 38.53
N LYS A 37 20.63 40.33 38.90
CA LYS A 37 21.88 39.52 38.85
C LYS A 37 21.49 38.02 39.02
N ALA A 38 21.99 37.05 38.23
CA ALA A 38 23.24 36.26 38.37
C ALA A 38 23.28 35.17 39.48
N SER A 39 23.31 33.88 39.09
CA SER A 39 24.39 32.92 39.43
C SER A 39 24.11 31.49 38.88
N ARG A 40 25.17 30.90 38.29
CA ARG A 40 25.46 29.51 37.87
C ARG A 40 26.73 29.09 38.69
N PRO A 41 27.36 27.88 38.63
CA PRO A 41 27.34 26.80 37.61
C PRO A 41 27.45 25.32 38.15
N SER A 42 27.50 24.35 37.21
CA SER A 42 27.84 22.89 37.27
C SER A 42 29.33 22.60 37.58
N PRO A 43 29.97 21.43 37.28
CA PRO A 43 29.64 19.96 37.25
C PRO A 43 30.76 19.06 37.92
N ARG A 44 30.69 17.70 37.89
CA ARG A 44 31.79 16.67 38.02
C ARG A 44 31.22 15.24 37.85
N LEU A 45 31.62 14.36 36.90
CA LEU A 45 32.80 13.45 36.78
C LEU A 45 32.90 12.48 37.98
N ASP A 46 32.97 11.13 37.86
CA ASP A 46 34.02 10.31 37.20
C ASP A 46 33.72 8.75 37.26
N PRO A 47 34.61 7.79 36.81
CA PRO A 47 34.26 6.63 35.96
C PRO A 47 34.76 5.22 36.44
N ALA A 48 34.92 4.25 35.49
CA ALA A 48 35.57 2.90 35.53
C ALA A 48 34.66 1.72 35.98
N THR A 49 34.73 0.47 35.45
CA THR A 49 35.91 -0.38 35.15
C THR A 49 35.56 -1.59 34.22
N THR A 50 36.48 -1.91 33.29
CA THR A 50 36.95 -3.25 32.79
C THR A 50 36.08 -4.27 32.01
N ARG A 51 36.52 -4.48 30.75
CA ARG A 51 36.51 -5.68 29.85
C ARG A 51 37.65 -6.68 30.26
N PRO A 52 38.02 -7.77 29.54
CA PRO A 52 37.38 -8.61 28.48
C PRO A 52 37.66 -10.16 28.62
N LEU A 53 37.31 -10.93 27.56
CA LEU A 53 37.95 -12.17 27.02
C LEU A 53 37.22 -13.54 27.17
N GLU A 54 37.06 -14.14 25.98
CA GLU A 54 36.63 -15.49 25.56
C GLU A 54 37.62 -16.60 26.03
N PRO A 55 37.34 -17.93 25.92
CA PRO A 55 37.31 -18.63 24.62
C PRO A 55 36.45 -19.92 24.48
N SER A 56 36.36 -20.34 23.22
CA SER A 56 35.90 -21.61 22.61
C SER A 56 36.42 -22.94 23.20
N GLN A 57 35.59 -24.01 23.15
CA GLN A 57 35.97 -25.45 22.97
C GLN A 57 34.69 -26.28 22.68
N LYS A 58 34.53 -26.87 21.48
CA LYS A 58 34.90 -28.22 21.00
C LYS A 58 33.93 -29.38 21.35
N ALA A 59 33.24 -29.85 20.30
CA ALA A 59 33.07 -31.23 19.80
C ALA A 59 32.53 -32.36 20.72
N VAL A 60 31.53 -33.13 20.23
CA VAL A 60 31.56 -34.61 20.07
C VAL A 60 30.55 -35.05 18.99
N ARG A 61 30.96 -36.07 18.20
CA ARG A 61 30.29 -36.74 17.06
C ARG A 61 29.34 -37.88 17.47
N SER A 62 28.46 -38.26 16.54
CA SER A 62 27.96 -39.63 16.18
C SER A 62 26.42 -39.60 15.95
N GLY A 63 25.80 -40.31 15.01
CA GLY A 63 26.26 -41.29 14.04
C GLY A 63 25.17 -41.56 12.97
N LEU A 64 25.66 -41.92 11.78
CA LEU A 64 25.15 -42.82 10.73
C LEU A 64 23.65 -43.20 10.63
N GLY A 65 23.09 -43.04 9.42
CA GLY A 65 21.92 -43.77 8.95
C GLY A 65 21.66 -43.54 7.44
N ARG A 66 22.15 -44.44 6.58
CA ARG A 66 21.96 -44.48 5.11
C ARG A 66 20.57 -45.04 4.72
N ARG A 67 19.93 -44.48 3.69
CA ARG A 67 19.13 -45.17 2.64
C ARG A 67 18.69 -44.13 1.59
N ALA A 68 19.28 -44.12 0.39
CA ALA A 68 18.94 -44.90 -0.81
C ALA A 68 17.84 -44.22 -1.67
N GLU A 69 18.25 -43.58 -2.77
CA GLU A 69 17.42 -43.24 -3.95
C GLU A 69 17.22 -44.48 -4.85
N PRO A 70 16.25 -44.43 -5.78
CA PRO A 70 16.60 -44.83 -7.15
C PRO A 70 16.06 -43.89 -8.26
N ASP A 71 16.82 -43.90 -9.35
CA ASP A 71 16.64 -43.28 -10.66
C ASP A 71 15.33 -43.64 -11.40
N VAL A 72 14.87 -42.74 -12.29
CA VAL A 72 14.07 -43.07 -13.49
C VAL A 72 14.49 -42.13 -14.65
N PRO A 73 14.63 -42.64 -15.90
CA PRO A 73 15.61 -42.16 -16.86
C PRO A 73 15.08 -41.21 -17.95
N ASP A 74 16.06 -40.65 -18.67
CA ASP A 74 16.01 -39.78 -19.83
C ASP A 74 15.44 -40.49 -21.08
N ALA A 75 14.56 -39.80 -21.82
CA ALA A 75 14.00 -40.27 -23.09
C ALA A 75 14.23 -39.22 -24.19
N ARG A 76 15.29 -39.43 -24.97
CA ARG A 76 15.50 -38.80 -26.28
C ARG A 76 14.57 -39.44 -27.31
N ALA A 77 13.82 -38.63 -28.05
CA ALA A 77 13.25 -39.07 -29.33
C ALA A 77 13.18 -37.91 -30.33
N ALA A 78 13.95 -38.11 -31.40
CA ALA A 78 13.71 -37.78 -32.80
C ALA A 78 13.41 -36.32 -33.20
N GLU A 79 14.40 -35.78 -33.92
CA GLU A 79 14.32 -34.65 -34.82
C GLU A 79 13.32 -34.88 -35.96
N SER A 80 12.55 -33.83 -36.28
CA SER A 80 12.09 -33.59 -37.65
C SER A 80 11.89 -32.08 -37.85
N LYS A 81 12.81 -31.44 -38.58
CA LYS A 81 12.62 -30.08 -39.14
C LYS A 81 11.73 -30.18 -40.39
N PRO A 82 10.79 -29.24 -40.58
CA PRO A 82 10.41 -28.82 -41.92
C PRO A 82 10.67 -27.32 -42.14
N LYS A 83 11.50 -27.08 -43.16
CA LYS A 83 11.48 -26.03 -44.19
C LYS A 83 10.89 -24.66 -43.85
N LEU A 84 11.74 -23.64 -44.01
CA LEU A 84 11.36 -22.25 -44.22
C LEU A 84 10.40 -22.11 -45.41
N ALA A 85 9.31 -21.40 -45.19
CA ALA A 85 8.56 -20.70 -46.23
C ALA A 85 8.35 -19.26 -45.75
N HIS A 86 8.75 -18.29 -46.58
CA HIS A 86 8.44 -16.88 -46.39
C HIS A 86 6.93 -16.66 -46.43
N GLY A 87 6.39 -15.93 -45.46
CA GLY A 87 4.99 -15.52 -45.44
C GLY A 87 4.71 -14.55 -44.29
N ASP A 88 4.56 -13.28 -44.65
CA ASP A 88 3.97 -12.15 -43.90
C ASP A 88 4.01 -12.17 -42.36
N ASP A 89 4.96 -11.40 -41.81
CA ASP A 89 4.91 -10.89 -40.43
C ASP A 89 3.75 -9.89 -40.28
N ARG A 90 2.57 -10.39 -39.87
CA ARG A 90 1.52 -9.58 -39.27
C ARG A 90 1.03 -10.27 -37.99
N PRO A 91 1.18 -9.68 -36.79
CA PRO A 91 0.73 -10.31 -35.57
C PRO A 91 -0.80 -10.41 -35.55
N PRO A 92 -1.41 -11.42 -34.89
CA PRO A 92 -2.85 -11.63 -34.93
C PRO A 92 -3.61 -10.45 -34.29
N LEU A 93 -4.59 -9.92 -35.01
CA LEU A 93 -5.48 -8.82 -34.59
C LEU A 93 -6.34 -9.14 -33.34
N GLU A 94 -6.35 -10.38 -32.85
CA GLU A 94 -7.19 -10.80 -31.72
C GLU A 94 -6.68 -10.38 -30.35
N GLU A 95 -5.38 -10.12 -30.18
CA GLU A 95 -4.83 -9.74 -28.88
C GLU A 95 -5.19 -8.28 -28.50
N LYS A 96 -5.45 -7.44 -29.51
CA LYS A 96 -5.92 -6.06 -29.33
C LYS A 96 -7.35 -5.96 -28.80
N ARG A 97 -8.16 -7.03 -28.87
CA ARG A 97 -9.56 -7.04 -28.40
C ARG A 97 -9.75 -7.48 -26.96
N ARG A 98 -8.75 -8.10 -26.30
CA ARG A 98 -8.92 -8.59 -24.92
C ARG A 98 -8.78 -7.52 -23.82
N CYS A 99 -8.36 -6.31 -24.17
CA CYS A 99 -8.08 -5.24 -23.22
C CYS A 99 -8.79 -3.92 -23.57
N SER A 100 -10.05 -3.96 -24.01
CA SER A 100 -10.87 -2.75 -24.11
C SER A 100 -11.35 -2.33 -22.73
N GLY A 101 -10.86 -1.20 -22.23
CA GLY A 101 -11.46 -0.53 -21.07
C GLY A 101 -12.72 0.20 -21.52
N GLU A 102 -13.89 -0.30 -21.12
CA GLU A 102 -15.11 0.50 -21.20
C GLU A 102 -15.12 1.47 -20.01
N GLY A 103 -15.58 2.70 -20.22
CA GLY A 103 -15.70 3.71 -19.15
C GLY A 103 -14.56 4.71 -19.03
N GLY A 104 -13.86 5.00 -20.13
CA GLY A 104 -12.94 6.14 -20.23
C GLY A 104 -11.48 5.83 -19.91
N PHE A 105 -11.09 4.57 -19.70
CA PHE A 105 -9.68 4.19 -19.65
C PHE A 105 -9.25 3.46 -20.92
N VAL A 106 -8.07 3.82 -21.41
CA VAL A 106 -7.42 3.14 -22.54
C VAL A 106 -6.24 2.34 -22.00
N PHE A 107 -6.20 1.05 -22.34
CA PHE A 107 -5.04 0.20 -22.07
C PHE A 107 -3.83 0.68 -22.88
N LEU A 108 -2.68 0.84 -22.22
CA LEU A 108 -1.44 1.25 -22.87
C LEU A 108 -0.50 0.07 -23.11
N CYS A 109 -0.14 -0.65 -22.04
CA CYS A 109 0.79 -1.77 -22.09
C CYS A 109 0.68 -2.63 -20.82
N ALA A 110 1.30 -3.81 -20.88
CA ALA A 110 1.52 -4.68 -19.72
C ALA A 110 3.03 -4.79 -19.46
N LEU A 111 3.41 -4.74 -18.19
CA LEU A 111 4.77 -4.94 -17.72
C LEU A 111 4.86 -6.35 -17.14
N ALA A 112 5.45 -7.26 -17.91
CA ALA A 112 5.62 -8.66 -17.54
C ALA A 112 6.91 -8.88 -16.75
N GLY A 113 6.86 -9.74 -15.73
CA GLY A 113 8.08 -10.19 -15.05
C GLY A 113 7.85 -10.84 -13.69
N HIS A 114 6.88 -10.36 -12.90
CA HIS A 114 6.52 -11.08 -11.68
C HIS A 114 5.88 -12.42 -12.04
N THR A 115 6.10 -13.42 -11.19
CA THR A 115 5.61 -14.80 -11.40
C THR A 115 4.46 -15.16 -10.46
N GLU A 116 4.21 -14.31 -9.47
CA GLU A 116 3.10 -14.42 -8.55
C GLU A 116 2.43 -13.06 -8.34
N ALA A 117 1.32 -13.07 -7.60
CA ALA A 117 0.48 -11.91 -7.35
C ALA A 117 1.26 -10.66 -6.91
N ILE A 118 0.97 -9.53 -7.55
CA ILE A 118 1.51 -8.23 -7.15
C ILE A 118 0.76 -7.76 -5.89
N GLY A 119 1.51 -7.54 -4.81
CA GLY A 119 1.01 -7.10 -3.51
C GLY A 119 0.88 -5.58 -3.39
N GLY A 120 1.69 -4.81 -4.13
CA GLY A 120 1.64 -3.35 -4.11
C GLY A 120 2.45 -2.71 -5.22
N ILE A 121 2.12 -1.45 -5.51
CA ILE A 121 2.78 -0.60 -6.51
C ILE A 121 3.11 0.73 -5.84
N SER A 122 4.33 1.24 -6.06
CA SER A 122 4.79 2.51 -5.50
C SER A 122 5.40 3.42 -6.57
N LEU A 123 5.09 4.71 -6.48
CA LEU A 123 5.51 5.77 -7.41
C LEU A 123 6.09 6.96 -6.62
N PRO A 124 7.32 6.83 -6.09
CA PRO A 124 7.91 7.84 -5.22
C PRO A 124 8.11 9.19 -5.93
N SER A 125 7.81 10.27 -5.22
CA SER A 125 7.85 11.63 -5.74
C SER A 125 9.25 12.03 -6.19
N GLY A 126 9.36 12.51 -7.43
CA GLY A 126 10.63 12.92 -8.04
C GLY A 126 11.47 11.76 -8.58
N SER A 127 10.93 10.53 -8.59
CA SER A 127 11.53 9.40 -9.29
C SER A 127 10.85 9.20 -10.65
N ASN A 128 11.63 8.83 -11.66
CA ASN A 128 11.11 8.30 -12.93
C ASN A 128 10.95 6.76 -12.89
N LYS A 129 10.91 6.17 -11.70
CA LYS A 129 10.80 4.74 -11.49
C LYS A 129 9.49 4.37 -10.82
N LEU A 130 8.91 3.27 -11.28
CA LEU A 130 7.80 2.56 -10.65
C LEU A 130 8.37 1.34 -9.93
N TYR A 131 7.85 1.04 -8.75
CA TYR A 131 8.24 -0.12 -7.96
C TYR A 131 7.03 -1.03 -7.84
N SER A 132 7.20 -2.32 -8.10
CA SER A 132 6.15 -3.33 -7.86
C SER A 132 6.70 -4.42 -6.98
N GLY A 133 5.94 -4.83 -5.98
CA GLY A 133 6.30 -5.91 -5.08
C GLY A 133 5.36 -7.08 -5.26
N SER A 134 5.92 -8.29 -5.25
CA SER A 134 5.15 -9.51 -5.46
C SER A 134 5.34 -10.54 -4.35
N VAL A 135 4.35 -11.40 -4.25
CA VAL A 135 4.40 -12.62 -3.46
C VAL A 135 5.57 -13.53 -3.85
N ASP A 136 6.11 -13.38 -5.08
CA ASP A 136 7.33 -14.06 -5.55
C ASP A 136 8.62 -13.68 -4.80
N GLY A 137 8.49 -12.75 -3.84
CA GLY A 137 9.55 -12.31 -2.94
C GLY A 137 10.50 -11.29 -3.56
N SER A 138 10.11 -10.66 -4.67
CA SER A 138 10.88 -9.60 -5.30
C SER A 138 10.15 -8.26 -5.32
N VAL A 139 10.97 -7.20 -5.32
CA VAL A 139 10.56 -5.86 -5.77
C VAL A 139 11.22 -5.59 -7.11
N ARG A 140 10.42 -5.35 -8.15
CA ARG A 140 10.90 -4.94 -9.47
C ARG A 140 10.85 -3.43 -9.59
N ILE A 141 11.90 -2.87 -10.20
CA ILE A 141 12.02 -1.45 -10.50
C ILE A 141 11.86 -1.28 -12.00
N TRP A 142 10.97 -0.40 -12.41
CA TRP A 142 10.62 -0.17 -13.81
C TRP A 142 10.92 1.27 -14.17
N ASP A 143 11.48 1.48 -15.35
CA ASP A 143 11.64 2.81 -15.90
C ASP A 143 10.31 3.29 -16.48
N CYS A 144 9.76 4.39 -15.95
CA CYS A 144 8.43 4.88 -16.34
C CYS A 144 8.36 5.34 -17.81
N ASN A 145 9.50 5.70 -18.42
CA ASN A 145 9.52 6.21 -19.79
C ASN A 145 9.56 5.07 -20.81
N SER A 146 10.37 4.05 -20.55
CA SER A 146 10.57 2.92 -21.47
C SER A 146 9.73 1.69 -21.14
N GLY A 147 9.17 1.60 -19.93
CA GLY A 147 8.48 0.41 -19.43
C GLY A 147 9.41 -0.77 -19.11
N LYS A 148 10.73 -0.62 -19.28
CA LYS A 148 11.68 -1.70 -19.05
C LYS A 148 11.91 -1.93 -17.56
N CYS A 149 12.03 -3.18 -17.16
CA CYS A 149 12.51 -3.55 -15.83
C CYS A 149 14.01 -3.23 -15.74
N VAL A 150 14.37 -2.35 -14.81
CA VAL A 150 15.75 -1.86 -14.60
C VAL A 150 16.49 -2.72 -13.59
N ASP A 151 15.78 -3.20 -12.56
CA ASP A 151 16.36 -3.98 -11.47
C ASP A 151 15.32 -4.88 -10.81
N VAL A 152 15.80 -5.95 -10.16
CA VAL A 152 14.99 -6.93 -9.42
C VAL A 152 15.66 -7.21 -8.08
N ILE A 153 15.08 -6.67 -7.02
CA ILE A 153 15.59 -6.82 -5.66
C ILE A 153 14.89 -8.01 -4.99
N LYS A 154 15.65 -8.97 -4.46
CA LYS A 154 15.12 -10.09 -3.68
C LYS A 154 15.00 -9.71 -2.21
N MET A 155 13.79 -9.84 -1.66
CA MET A 155 13.45 -9.39 -0.30
C MET A 155 13.61 -10.49 0.77
N GLY A 156 13.88 -11.73 0.37
CA GLY A 156 13.96 -12.87 1.29
C GLY A 156 12.60 -13.33 1.86
N GLY A 157 11.50 -12.78 1.36
CA GLY A 157 10.14 -13.14 1.78
C GLY A 157 9.08 -12.47 0.91
N LYS A 158 7.85 -12.97 1.00
CA LYS A 158 6.70 -12.51 0.20
C LYS A 158 6.45 -11.02 0.40
N VAL A 159 6.42 -10.22 -0.66
CA VAL A 159 6.02 -8.81 -0.58
C VAL A 159 4.49 -8.73 -0.63
N SER A 160 3.89 -8.38 0.49
CA SER A 160 2.44 -8.44 0.71
C SER A 160 1.70 -7.15 0.39
N CYS A 161 2.31 -6.00 0.64
CA CYS A 161 1.75 -4.68 0.38
C CYS A 161 2.87 -3.65 0.22
N MET A 162 2.60 -2.58 -0.52
CA MET A 162 3.54 -1.46 -0.67
C MET A 162 2.81 -0.14 -0.78
N ILE A 163 3.29 0.88 -0.07
CA ILE A 163 2.74 2.23 -0.16
C ILE A 163 3.83 3.24 -0.49
N THR A 164 3.42 4.42 -0.92
CA THR A 164 4.33 5.53 -1.26
C THR A 164 4.08 6.71 -0.34
N HIS A 165 5.13 7.34 0.16
CA HIS A 165 5.02 8.60 0.91
C HIS A 165 6.15 9.55 0.55
N GLY A 166 5.87 10.56 -0.28
CA GLY A 166 6.90 11.42 -0.83
C GLY A 166 7.96 10.60 -1.60
N PRO A 167 9.27 10.73 -1.29
CA PRO A 167 10.33 9.94 -1.93
C PRO A 167 10.47 8.52 -1.37
N TRP A 168 9.61 8.10 -0.44
CA TRP A 168 9.69 6.80 0.22
C TRP A 168 8.85 5.74 -0.46
N VAL A 169 9.46 4.57 -0.62
CA VAL A 169 8.79 3.31 -0.93
C VAL A 169 8.78 2.49 0.35
N LEU A 170 7.60 2.16 0.85
CA LEU A 170 7.43 1.32 2.04
C LEU A 170 6.91 -0.05 1.64
N ILE A 171 7.52 -1.10 2.20
CA ILE A 171 7.35 -2.49 1.75
C ILE A 171 7.03 -3.36 2.95
N GLY A 172 5.84 -3.96 2.94
CA GLY A 172 5.45 -4.96 3.93
C GLY A 172 5.96 -6.33 3.52
N ILE A 173 6.75 -6.96 4.41
CA ILE A 173 7.26 -8.32 4.26
C ILE A 173 6.99 -9.10 5.56
N PRO A 174 7.27 -10.42 5.63
CA PRO A 174 7.13 -11.14 6.89
C PRO A 174 8.02 -10.53 7.97
N LYS A 175 7.41 -10.20 9.12
CA LYS A 175 8.05 -9.71 10.35
C LYS A 175 8.66 -8.30 10.31
N PHE A 176 8.67 -7.63 9.16
CA PHE A 176 9.30 -6.31 9.02
C PHE A 176 8.52 -5.41 8.07
N VAL A 177 8.72 -4.09 8.24
CA VAL A 177 8.49 -3.11 7.18
C VAL A 177 9.83 -2.56 6.75
N GLU A 178 10.13 -2.59 5.45
CA GLU A 178 11.26 -1.86 4.90
C GLU A 178 10.81 -0.54 4.31
N ALA A 179 11.60 0.53 4.51
CA ALA A 179 11.38 1.81 3.87
C ALA A 179 12.64 2.25 3.15
N TRP A 180 12.51 2.56 1.86
CA TRP A 180 13.61 3.00 1.00
C TRP A 180 13.34 4.42 0.53
N ASN A 181 14.29 5.33 0.76
CA ASN A 181 14.22 6.69 0.25
C ASN A 181 14.93 6.78 -1.09
N THR A 182 14.18 7.01 -2.17
CA THR A 182 14.73 7.00 -3.53
C THR A 182 15.58 8.23 -3.86
N LYS A 183 15.57 9.26 -3.03
CA LYS A 183 16.39 10.47 -3.21
C LYS A 183 17.71 10.39 -2.45
N THR A 184 17.71 9.86 -1.23
CA THR A 184 18.90 9.81 -0.37
C THR A 184 19.59 8.45 -0.38
N GLY A 185 18.95 7.39 -0.87
CA GLY A 185 19.44 6.01 -0.77
C GLY A 185 19.28 5.39 0.62
N MET A 186 18.74 6.14 1.60
CA MET A 186 18.53 5.66 2.96
C MET A 186 17.56 4.48 2.99
N LYS A 187 17.92 3.43 3.74
CA LYS A 187 17.07 2.26 3.99
C LYS A 187 16.84 2.11 5.49
N LEU A 188 15.57 1.98 5.88
CA LEU A 188 15.15 1.73 7.26
C LEU A 188 14.42 0.38 7.30
N ARG A 189 14.57 -0.34 8.41
CA ARG A 189 13.86 -1.59 8.66
C ARG A 189 13.18 -1.51 10.02
N PHE A 190 11.86 -1.41 10.02
CA PHE A 190 11.02 -1.36 11.21
C PHE A 190 10.75 -2.77 11.74
N GLN A 191 11.07 -2.97 13.02
CA GLN A 191 10.90 -4.24 13.72
C GLN A 191 9.59 -4.27 14.51
N GLY A 192 9.25 -5.46 15.01
CA GLY A 192 8.10 -5.68 15.89
C GLY A 192 6.99 -6.58 15.32
N PRO A 193 6.65 -6.56 14.01
CA PRO A 193 5.62 -7.46 13.49
C PRO A 193 5.98 -8.91 13.75
N SER A 194 5.07 -9.64 14.40
CA SER A 194 5.24 -11.07 14.69
C SER A 194 4.97 -11.94 13.46
N SER A 195 4.27 -11.38 12.46
CA SER A 195 3.66 -12.08 11.33
C SER A 195 3.77 -11.24 10.05
N LEU A 196 3.09 -11.66 8.98
CA LEU A 196 3.05 -10.94 7.71
C LEU A 196 2.43 -9.55 7.90
N VAL A 197 3.12 -8.50 7.44
CA VAL A 197 2.52 -7.16 7.33
C VAL A 197 1.52 -7.19 6.18
N CYS A 198 0.24 -7.01 6.47
CA CYS A 198 -0.83 -7.24 5.51
C CYS A 198 -1.40 -5.97 4.86
N SER A 199 -1.22 -4.83 5.50
CA SER A 199 -1.65 -3.53 4.96
C SER A 199 -0.86 -2.44 5.66
N MET A 200 -0.69 -1.30 5.01
CA MET A 200 -0.04 -0.15 5.60
C MET A 200 -0.81 1.13 5.31
N ALA A 201 -0.70 2.09 6.22
CA ALA A 201 -1.14 3.46 6.02
C ALA A 201 -0.14 4.40 6.70
N ILE A 202 -0.02 5.63 6.21
CA ILE A 202 1.04 6.55 6.64
C ILE A 202 0.52 7.98 6.70
N THR A 203 0.99 8.73 7.69
CA THR A 203 0.90 10.18 7.79
C THR A 203 2.30 10.77 7.80
N ASP A 204 2.40 12.10 7.80
CA ASP A 204 3.69 12.80 7.92
C ASP A 204 4.41 12.52 9.25
N GLU A 205 3.73 11.94 10.24
CA GLU A 205 4.28 11.68 11.58
C GLU A 205 4.37 10.20 11.93
N MET A 206 3.52 9.35 11.34
CA MET A 206 3.31 7.98 11.78
C MET A 206 3.12 7.02 10.62
N LEU A 207 3.81 5.88 10.67
CA LEU A 207 3.56 4.72 9.84
C LEU A 207 2.74 3.70 10.63
N PHE A 208 1.71 3.13 10.03
CA PHE A 208 0.87 2.06 10.58
C PHE A 208 0.96 0.81 9.72
N ALA A 209 1.07 -0.36 10.34
CA ALA A 209 1.08 -1.65 9.67
C ALA A 209 0.10 -2.62 10.34
N GLY A 210 -0.90 -3.06 9.59
CA GLY A 210 -1.82 -4.12 10.00
C GLY A 210 -1.16 -5.48 9.78
N THR A 211 -1.21 -6.37 10.76
CA THR A 211 -0.46 -7.64 10.76
C THR A 211 -1.37 -8.85 10.70
N GLY A 212 -0.80 -10.00 10.31
CA GLY A 212 -1.50 -11.28 10.23
C GLY A 212 -1.98 -11.84 11.57
N ASP A 213 -1.48 -11.34 12.69
CA ASP A 213 -1.95 -11.68 14.04
C ASP A 213 -3.09 -10.78 14.55
N GLY A 214 -3.63 -9.88 13.70
CA GLY A 214 -4.75 -9.01 14.05
C GLY A 214 -4.37 -7.73 14.81
N ARG A 215 -3.08 -7.44 14.94
CA ARG A 215 -2.60 -6.18 15.52
C ARG A 215 -2.38 -5.11 14.46
N ILE A 216 -2.28 -3.86 14.91
CA ILE A 216 -1.76 -2.77 14.10
C ILE A 216 -0.61 -2.15 14.87
N MET A 217 0.57 -2.15 14.26
CA MET A 217 1.78 -1.58 14.84
C MET A 217 2.01 -0.20 14.23
N ALA A 218 2.53 0.73 15.03
CA ALA A 218 2.85 2.05 14.54
C ALA A 218 4.21 2.56 14.99
N TRP A 219 4.88 3.30 14.11
CA TRP A 219 6.20 3.89 14.30
C TRP A 219 6.14 5.38 14.00
N ARG A 220 7.00 6.16 14.66
CA ARG A 220 7.25 7.53 14.20
C ARG A 220 7.91 7.49 12.82
N PHE A 221 7.44 8.33 11.91
CA PHE A 221 7.95 8.41 10.55
C PHE A 221 8.11 9.88 10.12
N PRO A 222 9.20 10.26 9.42
CA PRO A 222 10.39 9.47 9.17
C PRO A 222 11.15 9.21 10.49
N ALA A 223 11.63 7.98 10.67
CA ALA A 223 12.45 7.66 11.83
C ALA A 223 13.86 8.24 11.67
N LYS A 224 14.47 8.61 12.79
CA LYS A 224 15.94 8.70 12.88
C LYS A 224 16.49 7.28 12.80
N GLU A 225 17.67 7.09 12.23
CA GLU A 225 18.26 5.76 11.93
C GLU A 225 18.19 4.75 13.10
N SER A 226 18.19 5.24 14.35
CA SER A 226 18.12 4.43 15.57
C SER A 226 16.71 3.98 15.99
N ASN A 227 15.63 4.57 15.46
CA ASN A 227 14.29 4.45 16.02
C ASN A 227 13.37 3.58 15.15
N THR A 228 13.63 2.27 15.14
CA THR A 228 12.88 1.28 14.34
C THR A 228 11.92 0.42 15.17
N GLU A 229 11.83 0.67 16.48
CA GLU A 229 10.89 0.01 17.39
C GLU A 229 9.50 0.67 17.35
N PRO A 230 8.42 -0.12 17.50
CA PRO A 230 7.06 0.39 17.50
C PRO A 230 6.81 1.29 18.71
N VAL A 231 6.15 2.43 18.49
CA VAL A 231 5.74 3.37 19.55
C VAL A 231 4.30 3.16 20.01
N LEU A 232 3.53 2.35 19.28
CA LEU A 232 2.13 2.05 19.56
C LEU A 232 1.76 0.69 18.98
N ILE A 233 0.95 -0.08 19.72
CA ILE A 233 0.32 -1.32 19.27
C ILE A 233 -1.18 -1.20 19.52
N LEU A 234 -1.98 -1.16 18.47
CA LEU A 234 -3.43 -1.19 18.54
C LEU A 234 -3.89 -2.65 18.45
N SER A 235 -4.50 -3.15 19.52
CA SER A 235 -4.98 -4.54 19.61
C SER A 235 -6.50 -4.55 19.70
N GLY A 236 -7.14 -5.51 19.03
CA GLY A 236 -8.59 -5.70 19.14
C GLY A 236 -9.23 -6.51 18.02
N HIS A 237 -8.60 -6.60 16.85
CA HIS A 237 -9.05 -7.54 15.81
C HIS A 237 -8.63 -8.97 16.18
N GLN A 238 -9.49 -9.94 15.87
CA GLN A 238 -9.25 -11.36 16.18
C GLN A 238 -8.61 -12.12 15.02
N ARG A 239 -8.49 -11.48 13.85
CA ARG A 239 -7.97 -12.06 12.61
C ARG A 239 -7.17 -10.99 11.84
N PRO A 240 -6.37 -11.38 10.83
CA PRO A 240 -5.52 -10.45 10.08
C PRO A 240 -6.18 -9.12 9.72
N VAL A 241 -5.47 -8.02 9.98
CA VAL A 241 -5.84 -6.68 9.51
C VAL A 241 -5.32 -6.51 8.09
N ILE A 242 -6.21 -6.52 7.11
CA ILE A 242 -5.85 -6.60 5.68
C ILE A 242 -6.09 -5.31 4.91
N SER A 243 -6.63 -4.28 5.56
CA SER A 243 -6.79 -2.96 4.98
C SER A 243 -6.72 -1.88 6.05
N LEU A 244 -6.02 -0.79 5.76
CA LEU A 244 -5.93 0.39 6.62
C LEU A 244 -6.25 1.64 5.81
N SER A 245 -7.02 2.56 6.37
CA SER A 245 -7.23 3.88 5.78
C SER A 245 -7.21 4.95 6.86
N ILE A 246 -6.63 6.11 6.55
CA ILE A 246 -6.46 7.20 7.52
C ILE A 246 -7.30 8.39 7.08
N SER A 247 -7.98 9.02 8.04
CA SER A 247 -8.56 10.35 7.90
C SER A 247 -7.79 11.35 8.76
N ALA A 248 -8.23 12.61 8.79
CA ALA A 248 -7.59 13.63 9.62
C ALA A 248 -7.58 13.31 11.13
N ARG A 249 -8.49 12.47 11.63
CA ARG A 249 -8.63 12.18 13.08
C ARG A 249 -8.65 10.69 13.43
N ARG A 250 -8.94 9.82 12.46
CA ARG A 250 -9.17 8.40 12.72
C ARG A 250 -8.36 7.53 11.76
N LEU A 251 -7.85 6.42 12.28
CA LEU A 251 -7.43 5.27 11.48
C LEU A 251 -8.62 4.30 11.41
N TYR A 252 -8.87 3.73 10.24
CA TYR A 252 -9.84 2.66 10.04
C TYR A 252 -9.12 1.40 9.63
N SER A 253 -9.53 0.27 10.20
CA SER A 253 -8.96 -1.03 9.88
C SER A 253 -10.02 -2.04 9.50
N GLY A 254 -9.88 -2.66 8.32
CA GLY A 254 -10.70 -3.78 7.86
C GLY A 254 -10.00 -5.10 8.12
N SER A 255 -10.74 -6.10 8.61
CA SER A 255 -10.18 -7.39 9.00
C SER A 255 -10.96 -8.58 8.44
N LEU A 256 -10.26 -9.73 8.40
CA LEU A 256 -10.86 -11.04 8.17
C LEU A 256 -11.81 -11.48 9.30
N ASP A 257 -11.88 -10.75 10.42
CA ASP A 257 -12.88 -10.96 11.48
C ASP A 257 -14.25 -10.35 11.15
N LYS A 258 -14.41 -9.83 9.92
CA LYS A 258 -15.65 -9.25 9.37
C LYS A 258 -16.00 -7.87 9.92
N THR A 259 -15.13 -7.28 10.75
CA THR A 259 -15.38 -5.97 11.34
C THR A 259 -14.49 -4.89 10.74
N ILE A 260 -14.94 -3.65 10.91
CA ILE A 260 -14.10 -2.46 10.77
C ILE A 260 -13.93 -1.85 12.15
N LYS A 261 -12.71 -1.50 12.54
CA LYS A 261 -12.47 -0.69 13.74
C LYS A 261 -12.06 0.72 13.38
N ALA A 262 -12.62 1.68 14.09
CA ALA A 262 -12.23 3.09 14.04
C ALA A 262 -11.38 3.40 15.27
N TRP A 263 -10.16 3.89 15.05
CA TRP A 263 -9.20 4.24 16.09
C TRP A 263 -9.00 5.75 16.09
N ASP A 264 -9.17 6.38 17.24
CA ASP A 264 -8.87 7.81 17.36
C ASP A 264 -7.34 7.99 17.45
N LEU A 265 -6.78 8.82 16.56
CA LEU A 265 -5.34 9.02 16.46
C LEU A 265 -4.77 9.85 17.63
N THR A 266 -5.60 10.62 18.32
CA THR A 266 -5.21 11.42 19.49
C THR A 266 -5.20 10.57 20.74
N THR A 267 -6.31 9.88 21.04
CA THR A 267 -6.45 9.07 22.26
C THR A 267 -5.82 7.69 22.13
N ARG A 268 -5.56 7.24 20.89
CA ARG A 268 -4.99 5.93 20.55
C ARG A 268 -5.87 4.76 20.96
N GLN A 269 -7.18 5.00 21.08
CA GLN A 269 -8.17 4.00 21.48
C GLN A 269 -9.08 3.62 20.30
N CYS A 270 -9.60 2.40 20.35
CA CYS A 270 -10.70 1.99 19.48
C CYS A 270 -11.98 2.71 19.94
N VAL A 271 -12.49 3.63 19.13
CA VAL A 271 -13.71 4.40 19.45
C VAL A 271 -14.98 3.75 18.94
N GLN A 272 -14.89 2.88 17.92
CA GLN A 272 -16.05 2.19 17.37
C GLN A 272 -15.66 0.88 16.68
N THR A 273 -16.50 -0.14 16.80
CA THR A 273 -16.43 -1.38 16.00
C THR A 273 -17.69 -1.48 15.15
N LEU A 274 -17.51 -1.58 13.83
CA LEU A 274 -18.58 -1.70 12.84
C LEU A 274 -18.69 -3.17 12.43
N SER A 275 -19.87 -3.77 12.61
CA SER A 275 -20.08 -5.23 12.47
C SER A 275 -21.15 -5.61 11.43
N GLU A 276 -21.47 -4.70 10.51
CA GLU A 276 -22.53 -4.89 9.51
C GLU A 276 -22.15 -5.79 8.33
N HIS A 277 -20.85 -6.05 8.11
CA HIS A 277 -20.40 -6.95 7.05
C HIS A 277 -20.53 -8.42 7.47
N LYS A 278 -21.01 -9.27 6.57
CA LYS A 278 -21.28 -10.69 6.86
C LYS A 278 -20.08 -11.61 6.57
N ALA A 279 -19.07 -11.07 5.88
CA ALA A 279 -17.82 -11.75 5.57
C ALA A 279 -16.62 -10.78 5.72
N ALA A 280 -15.42 -11.27 5.44
CA ALA A 280 -14.17 -10.53 5.59
C ALA A 280 -14.22 -9.15 4.93
N VAL A 281 -13.84 -8.11 5.66
CA VAL A 281 -13.73 -6.75 5.12
C VAL A 281 -12.39 -6.63 4.42
N THR A 282 -12.44 -6.56 3.09
CA THR A 282 -11.26 -6.63 2.25
C THR A 282 -10.65 -5.26 2.02
N SER A 283 -11.46 -4.20 1.92
CA SER A 283 -10.93 -2.85 1.72
C SER A 283 -11.74 -1.82 2.51
N VAL A 284 -11.03 -0.86 3.09
CA VAL A 284 -11.58 0.37 3.66
C VAL A 284 -10.92 1.56 2.98
N LEU A 285 -11.71 2.59 2.66
CA LEU A 285 -11.26 3.79 1.96
C LEU A 285 -11.94 5.02 2.58
N CYS A 286 -11.15 5.95 3.08
CA CYS A 286 -11.63 7.26 3.46
C CYS A 286 -11.86 8.09 2.21
N TRP A 287 -13.05 8.66 2.08
CA TRP A 287 -13.41 9.53 0.99
C TRP A 287 -14.09 10.78 1.56
N ASP A 288 -13.38 11.91 1.55
CA ASP A 288 -13.77 13.14 2.24
C ASP A 288 -14.05 12.87 3.75
N GLU A 289 -15.29 13.08 4.18
CA GLU A 289 -15.78 12.83 5.54
C GLU A 289 -16.50 11.47 5.68
N LYS A 290 -16.53 10.68 4.59
CA LYS A 290 -17.21 9.39 4.54
C LYS A 290 -16.19 8.26 4.55
N LEU A 291 -16.66 7.09 4.98
CA LEU A 291 -15.91 5.85 4.86
C LEU A 291 -16.62 4.97 3.83
N LEU A 292 -15.87 4.35 2.95
CA LEU A 292 -16.32 3.26 2.08
C LEU A 292 -15.66 1.97 2.55
N SER A 293 -16.39 0.88 2.54
CA SER A 293 -15.82 -0.45 2.76
C SER A 293 -16.38 -1.46 1.78
N CYS A 294 -15.59 -2.48 1.44
CA CYS A 294 -16.06 -3.61 0.66
C CYS A 294 -15.69 -4.93 1.34
N SER A 295 -16.44 -5.98 1.00
CA SER A 295 -16.31 -7.28 1.64
C SER A 295 -16.53 -8.43 0.67
N LEU A 296 -16.10 -9.62 1.10
CA LEU A 296 -16.45 -10.87 0.44
C LEU A 296 -17.94 -11.22 0.54
N ASP A 297 -18.73 -10.45 1.30
CA ASP A 297 -20.19 -10.56 1.33
C ASP A 297 -20.89 -9.93 0.11
N LYS A 298 -20.11 -9.51 -0.89
CA LYS A 298 -20.55 -8.93 -2.15
C LYS A 298 -21.13 -7.52 -2.02
N THR A 299 -20.83 -6.81 -0.94
CA THR A 299 -21.34 -5.45 -0.73
C THR A 299 -20.25 -4.40 -0.61
N VAL A 300 -20.57 -3.19 -1.09
CA VAL A 300 -19.88 -1.95 -0.71
C VAL A 300 -20.81 -1.19 0.23
N LYS A 301 -20.31 -0.79 1.40
CA LYS A 301 -21.06 0.01 2.37
C LYS A 301 -20.48 1.42 2.45
N LEU A 302 -21.37 2.41 2.38
CA LEU A 302 -21.05 3.82 2.63
C LEU A 302 -21.42 4.16 4.07
N TRP A 303 -20.46 4.66 4.83
CA TRP A 303 -20.64 5.04 6.23
C TRP A 303 -20.55 6.54 6.40
N THR A 304 -21.50 7.11 7.14
CA THR A 304 -21.55 8.52 7.52
C THR A 304 -21.70 8.67 9.01
N LEU A 305 -21.26 9.80 9.56
CA LEU A 305 -21.49 10.11 10.97
C LEU A 305 -22.97 10.39 11.21
N SER A 306 -23.55 9.77 12.24
CA SER A 306 -24.84 10.15 12.80
C SER A 306 -24.73 11.44 13.61
N GLU A 307 -25.87 11.99 14.04
CA GLU A 307 -25.92 13.13 14.97
C GLU A 307 -25.14 12.86 16.27
N SER A 308 -25.08 11.60 16.70
CA SER A 308 -24.32 11.17 17.89
C SER A 308 -22.81 11.02 17.64
N GLY A 309 -22.32 11.28 16.42
CA GLY A 309 -20.90 11.14 16.05
C GLY A 309 -20.41 9.71 15.79
N ASN A 310 -21.33 8.74 15.68
CA ASN A 310 -21.02 7.34 15.37
C ASN A 310 -21.17 7.09 13.87
N LEU A 311 -20.30 6.26 13.28
CA LEU A 311 -20.46 5.84 11.89
C LEU A 311 -21.62 4.86 11.76
N GLN A 312 -22.50 5.10 10.80
CA GLN A 312 -23.63 4.24 10.45
C GLN A 312 -23.67 4.03 8.94
N VAL A 313 -24.19 2.88 8.51
CA VAL A 313 -24.38 2.58 7.09
C VAL A 313 -25.47 3.49 6.53
N LYS A 314 -25.11 4.36 5.59
CA LYS A 314 -26.05 5.23 4.88
C LYS A 314 -26.59 4.56 3.61
N TYR A 315 -25.76 3.76 2.95
CA TYR A 315 -26.08 3.10 1.69
C TYR A 315 -25.32 1.78 1.57
N THR A 316 -25.94 0.78 0.94
CA THR A 316 -25.32 -0.51 0.62
C THR A 316 -25.51 -0.78 -0.86
N HIS A 317 -24.40 -0.94 -1.58
CA HIS A 317 -24.36 -1.37 -2.98
C HIS A 317 -24.04 -2.86 -3.04
N ALA A 318 -24.68 -3.60 -3.95
CA ALA A 318 -24.44 -5.04 -4.12
C ALA A 318 -23.77 -5.31 -5.47
N GLU A 319 -22.85 -6.27 -5.47
CA GLU A 319 -22.12 -6.76 -6.64
C GLU A 319 -22.38 -8.25 -6.88
N GLU A 320 -22.06 -8.73 -8.09
CA GLU A 320 -22.18 -10.15 -8.46
C GLU A 320 -21.24 -11.07 -7.65
N ASN A 321 -20.06 -10.56 -7.31
CA ASN A 321 -18.97 -11.25 -6.66
C ASN A 321 -18.60 -10.57 -5.34
N GLY A 322 -17.85 -11.29 -4.50
CA GLY A 322 -17.16 -10.65 -3.38
C GLY A 322 -16.23 -9.55 -3.90
N LEU A 323 -15.91 -8.55 -3.10
CA LEU A 323 -14.98 -7.49 -3.52
C LEU A 323 -13.61 -7.68 -2.89
N ARG A 324 -12.57 -7.31 -3.64
CA ARG A 324 -11.18 -7.45 -3.22
C ARG A 324 -10.54 -6.13 -2.82
N THR A 325 -10.59 -5.10 -3.65
CA THR A 325 -9.98 -3.81 -3.34
C THR A 325 -10.83 -2.67 -3.86
N LEU A 326 -10.90 -1.58 -3.08
CA LEU A 326 -11.45 -0.31 -3.50
C LEU A 326 -10.30 0.64 -3.85
N PHE A 327 -10.51 1.48 -4.85
CA PHE A 327 -9.63 2.61 -5.14
C PHE A 327 -10.48 3.78 -5.62
N GLY A 328 -10.30 4.95 -5.03
CA GLY A 328 -11.07 6.13 -5.39
C GLY A 328 -10.25 7.09 -6.25
N MET A 329 -10.90 7.70 -7.24
CA MET A 329 -10.30 8.70 -8.12
C MET A 329 -11.20 9.93 -8.24
N HIS A 330 -10.67 11.11 -7.92
CA HIS A 330 -11.36 12.38 -8.20
C HIS A 330 -11.19 12.74 -9.67
N ARG A 331 -12.30 13.10 -10.33
CA ARG A 331 -12.28 13.67 -11.68
C ARG A 331 -12.51 15.18 -11.58
N VAL A 332 -11.65 15.98 -12.20
CA VAL A 332 -11.80 17.44 -12.20
C VAL A 332 -13.12 17.79 -12.89
N GLY A 333 -14.00 18.53 -12.19
CA GLY A 333 -15.29 18.98 -12.71
C GLY A 333 -16.36 17.90 -12.89
N LYS A 334 -16.11 16.65 -12.45
CA LYS A 334 -17.08 15.54 -12.53
C LYS A 334 -17.23 14.86 -11.17
N THR A 335 -18.26 14.04 -11.05
CA THR A 335 -18.45 13.13 -9.91
C THR A 335 -17.22 12.22 -9.74
N PRO A 336 -16.88 11.80 -8.52
CA PRO A 336 -15.78 10.87 -8.34
C PRO A 336 -16.04 9.47 -8.86
N VAL A 337 -14.99 8.70 -9.12
CA VAL A 337 -15.08 7.30 -9.56
C VAL A 337 -14.53 6.39 -8.49
N LEU A 338 -15.28 5.34 -8.16
CA LEU A 338 -14.83 4.23 -7.35
C LEU A 338 -14.48 3.04 -8.25
N LEU A 339 -13.25 2.55 -8.15
CA LEU A 339 -12.80 1.33 -8.79
C LEU A 339 -12.92 0.17 -7.79
N CYS A 340 -13.60 -0.89 -8.21
CA CYS A 340 -13.94 -2.05 -7.41
C CYS A 340 -13.35 -3.30 -8.07
N SER A 341 -12.26 -3.84 -7.55
CA SER A 341 -11.76 -5.14 -8.00
C SER A 341 -12.64 -6.26 -7.42
N LEU A 342 -13.09 -7.17 -8.28
CA LEU A 342 -13.97 -8.27 -7.90
C LEU A 342 -13.16 -9.53 -7.54
N HIS A 343 -13.53 -10.17 -6.45
CA HIS A 343 -12.91 -11.40 -5.96
C HIS A 343 -13.21 -12.58 -6.90
N ASN A 344 -12.17 -13.38 -7.18
CA ASN A 344 -12.17 -14.48 -8.13
C ASN A 344 -12.69 -14.08 -9.52
N SER A 345 -12.43 -12.83 -9.91
CA SER A 345 -12.80 -12.27 -11.21
C SER A 345 -11.63 -11.45 -11.74
N ASN A 346 -11.50 -11.34 -13.05
CA ASN A 346 -10.48 -10.51 -13.69
C ASN A 346 -10.96 -9.07 -13.94
N ARG A 347 -12.11 -8.70 -13.38
CA ARG A 347 -12.78 -7.41 -13.60
C ARG A 347 -12.47 -6.42 -12.50
N VAL A 348 -12.26 -5.16 -12.90
CA VAL A 348 -12.34 -3.98 -12.03
C VAL A 348 -13.49 -3.12 -12.52
N ARG A 349 -14.57 -3.05 -11.73
CA ARG A 349 -15.74 -2.22 -12.05
C ARG A 349 -15.46 -0.76 -11.72
N LEU A 350 -15.93 0.14 -12.58
CA LEU A 350 -15.92 1.58 -12.33
C LEU A 350 -17.33 2.02 -12.00
N LEU A 351 -17.50 2.62 -10.83
CA LEU A 351 -18.77 3.11 -10.32
C LEU A 351 -18.69 4.62 -10.13
N ASP A 352 -19.73 5.34 -10.54
CA ASP A 352 -19.85 6.76 -10.26
C ASP A 352 -20.26 7.00 -8.80
N LEU A 353 -19.73 8.03 -8.14
CA LEU A 353 -20.14 8.42 -6.80
C LEU A 353 -20.88 9.77 -6.83
N PRO A 354 -22.03 9.92 -6.13
CA PRO A 354 -22.56 9.02 -5.11
C PRO A 354 -23.62 8.01 -5.61
N SER A 355 -23.92 7.93 -6.91
CA SER A 355 -25.03 7.10 -7.41
C SER A 355 -24.73 5.60 -7.43
N PHE A 356 -23.45 5.22 -7.43
CA PHE A 356 -22.95 3.86 -7.65
C PHE A 356 -23.29 3.28 -9.03
N ASP A 357 -23.61 4.13 -10.01
CA ASP A 357 -23.88 3.68 -11.38
C ASP A 357 -22.62 3.13 -12.04
N GLY A 358 -22.75 1.99 -12.71
CA GLY A 358 -21.65 1.39 -13.45
C GLY A 358 -21.32 2.21 -14.70
N ILE A 359 -20.13 2.81 -14.73
CA ILE A 359 -19.67 3.60 -15.89
C ILE A 359 -18.65 2.86 -16.76
N GLY A 360 -18.11 1.73 -16.28
CA GLY A 360 -17.06 1.01 -16.99
C GLY A 360 -16.55 -0.25 -16.31
N THR A 361 -15.67 -0.96 -17.03
CA THR A 361 -14.96 -2.13 -16.52
C THR A 361 -13.56 -2.19 -17.14
N LEU A 362 -12.55 -2.44 -16.31
CA LEU A 362 -11.20 -2.83 -16.75
C LEU A 362 -11.04 -4.35 -16.64
N LEU A 363 -10.31 -4.93 -17.59
CA LEU A 363 -10.05 -6.36 -17.66
C LEU A 363 -8.56 -6.67 -17.47
N SER A 364 -8.24 -7.46 -16.46
CA SER A 364 -6.90 -8.02 -16.26
C SER A 364 -6.84 -9.49 -16.67
N THR A 365 -5.68 -10.12 -16.50
CA THR A 365 -5.51 -11.56 -16.74
C THR A 365 -6.06 -12.38 -15.58
N LYS A 366 -5.86 -11.92 -14.33
CA LYS A 366 -6.46 -12.49 -13.11
C LYS A 366 -7.01 -11.39 -12.19
N GLU A 367 -7.46 -11.77 -10.99
CA GLU A 367 -7.93 -10.84 -9.96
C GLU A 367 -6.88 -9.76 -9.66
N VAL A 368 -7.30 -8.49 -9.78
CA VAL A 368 -6.49 -7.31 -9.46
C VAL A 368 -6.44 -7.14 -7.95
N ARG A 369 -5.23 -7.01 -7.39
CA ARG A 369 -5.01 -6.86 -5.94
C ARG A 369 -4.64 -5.46 -5.52
N THR A 370 -4.02 -4.71 -6.40
CA THR A 370 -3.53 -3.37 -6.12
C THR A 370 -3.82 -2.49 -7.32
N ILE A 371 -4.21 -1.26 -7.02
CA ILE A 371 -4.48 -0.21 -7.99
C ILE A 371 -3.72 1.01 -7.50
N GLU A 372 -2.99 1.69 -8.38
CA GLU A 372 -2.25 2.91 -8.05
C GLU A 372 -2.44 3.95 -9.15
N LEU A 373 -2.61 5.21 -8.77
CA LEU A 373 -2.75 6.33 -9.71
C LEU A 373 -1.50 7.21 -9.66
N ALA A 374 -0.82 7.36 -10.79
CA ALA A 374 0.27 8.32 -10.93
C ALA A 374 -0.24 9.74 -11.18
N ALA A 375 0.64 10.70 -10.91
CA ALA A 375 0.50 12.03 -11.47
C ALA A 375 0.39 11.95 -13.01
N GLY A 376 -0.49 12.76 -13.59
CA GLY A 376 -0.73 12.76 -15.04
C GLY A 376 -1.81 11.79 -15.53
N GLY A 377 -2.54 11.11 -14.63
CA GLY A 377 -3.73 10.33 -14.99
C GLY A 377 -3.46 8.92 -15.51
N LEU A 378 -2.26 8.39 -15.28
CA LEU A 378 -1.97 6.97 -15.51
C LEU A 378 -2.41 6.15 -14.31
N LEU A 379 -3.14 5.07 -14.57
CA LEU A 379 -3.57 4.09 -13.59
C LEU A 379 -2.77 2.81 -13.80
N PHE A 380 -2.33 2.20 -12.71
CA PHE A 380 -1.59 0.94 -12.71
C PHE A 380 -2.40 -0.11 -11.94
N THR A 381 -2.53 -1.29 -12.50
CA THR A 381 -3.21 -2.42 -11.84
C THR A 381 -2.26 -3.61 -11.77
N GLY A 382 -2.07 -4.18 -10.59
CA GLY A 382 -1.30 -5.40 -10.40
C GLY A 382 -2.20 -6.58 -10.05
N ASP A 383 -2.07 -7.69 -10.78
CA ASP A 383 -2.97 -8.83 -10.62
C ASP A 383 -2.31 -10.08 -10.02
N CYS A 384 -3.12 -11.12 -9.81
CA CYS A 384 -2.70 -12.38 -9.21
C CYS A 384 -1.74 -13.22 -10.07
N SER A 385 -1.58 -12.91 -11.35
CA SER A 385 -0.64 -13.60 -12.25
C SER A 385 0.78 -13.03 -12.21
N GLY A 386 0.96 -11.86 -11.58
CA GLY A 386 2.22 -11.11 -11.67
C GLY A 386 2.25 -10.10 -12.82
N GLU A 387 1.12 -9.92 -13.52
CA GLU A 387 1.01 -8.92 -14.57
C GLU A 387 0.66 -7.54 -13.99
N LEU A 388 1.40 -6.52 -14.44
CA LEU A 388 1.14 -5.12 -14.13
C LEU A 388 0.66 -4.42 -15.39
N LYS A 389 -0.60 -3.98 -15.42
CA LYS A 389 -1.18 -3.25 -16.57
C LYS A 389 -1.17 -1.75 -16.33
N VAL A 390 -0.90 -1.00 -17.40
CA VAL A 390 -0.90 0.46 -17.43
C VAL A 390 -2.08 0.96 -18.26
N TRP A 391 -2.83 1.89 -17.68
CA TRP A 391 -4.01 2.48 -18.29
C TRP A 391 -3.88 4.00 -18.28
N ARG A 392 -4.50 4.67 -19.25
CA ARG A 392 -4.63 6.14 -19.28
C ARG A 392 -6.09 6.52 -19.21
N TRP A 393 -6.43 7.46 -18.34
CA TRP A 393 -7.74 8.09 -18.40
C TRP A 393 -7.86 8.94 -19.68
N ALA A 394 -8.76 8.53 -20.57
CA ALA A 394 -9.13 9.20 -21.81
C ALA A 394 -10.66 9.07 -21.96
N PRO A 395 -11.45 9.89 -21.24
CA PRO A 395 -12.89 9.91 -21.43
C PRO A 395 -13.17 10.33 -22.88
N LYS A 396 -14.19 9.74 -23.50
CA LYS A 396 -14.78 10.33 -24.70
C LYS A 396 -15.46 11.61 -24.25
N ASP A 397 -15.10 12.73 -24.86
CA ASP A 397 -15.72 14.04 -24.59
C ASP A 397 -17.23 14.00 -24.78
#